data_AF-A0A495ZM98-F1
#
_entry.id   AF-A0A495ZM98-F1
#
_cell.length_a   1.000
_cell.length_b   1.000
_cell.length_c   1.000
_cell.angle_alpha   90.00
_cell.angle_beta   90.00
_cell.angle_gamma   90.00
#
_symmetry.space_group_name_H-M   'P 1'
#
loop_
_entity.id
_entity.type
_entity.pdbx_description
1 polymer ?
#
loop_
_entity_poly.entity_id
_entity_poly.type
_entity_poly.pdbx_seq_one_letter_code
_entity_poly.pdbx_strand_id
1 'polypeptide(L)' 'MSNIVSRQIHLKNRIVGMPKESDFEIVEVPLREPVDGEVLVQNLYTSVDPYMRGGMRSAELGKSLEGRCAGQIVQSNSD' A
#
# COMPACT_ATOMS: atom_id res chain seq x y z
N MET A 1 6.79 -13.66 -17.55
CA MET A 1 6.91 -13.35 -16.12
C MET A 1 7.09 -11.86 -16.02
N SER A 2 6.08 -11.17 -15.55
CA SER A 2 6.05 -9.71 -15.42
C SER A 2 6.76 -9.38 -14.12
N ASN A 3 7.98 -8.83 -14.18
CA ASN A 3 8.69 -8.41 -12.97
C ASN A 3 8.19 -7.02 -12.56
N ILE A 4 6.99 -6.96 -11.97
CA ILE A 4 6.35 -5.71 -11.57
C ILE A 4 6.95 -5.24 -10.26
N VAL A 5 7.50 -4.03 -10.24
CA VAL A 5 7.97 -3.37 -9.02
C VAL A 5 6.94 -2.32 -8.60
N SER A 6 6.43 -2.45 -7.38
CA SER A 6 5.48 -1.51 -6.78
C SER A 6 6.19 -0.52 -5.88
N ARG A 7 5.76 0.75 -5.91
CA ARG A 7 6.18 1.77 -4.94
C ARG A 7 5.14 1.83 -3.83
N GLN A 8 5.57 1.55 -2.61
CA GLN A 8 4.71 1.52 -1.43
C GLN A 8 5.11 2.62 -0.46
N ILE A 9 4.13 3.23 0.21
CA ILE A 9 4.39 4.16 1.32
C ILE A 9 4.35 3.34 2.60
N HIS A 10 5.50 3.21 3.25
CA HIS A 10 5.64 2.47 4.50
C HIS A 10 5.60 3.40 5.70
N LEU A 11 5.05 2.90 6.82
CA LEU A 11 5.14 3.59 8.10
C LEU A 11 6.51 3.33 8.72
N LYS A 12 7.39 4.32 8.69
CA LYS A 12 8.76 4.22 9.21
C LYS A 12 8.82 4.40 10.72
N ASN A 13 8.05 5.34 11.26
CA ASN A 13 8.09 5.71 12.67
C ASN A 13 6.70 5.72 13.32
N ARG A 14 6.66 5.56 14.65
CA ARG A 14 5.44 5.81 15.43
C ARG A 14 5.14 7.30 15.46
N ILE A 15 3.98 7.68 14.94
CA ILE A 15 3.56 9.08 14.85
C ILE A 15 3.18 9.62 16.22
N VAL A 16 4.00 10.55 16.71
CA VAL A 16 3.72 11.37 17.90
C VAL A 16 3.23 12.74 17.44
N GLY A 17 1.99 13.09 17.81
CA GLY A 17 1.34 14.31 17.34
C GLY A 17 0.86 14.21 15.88
N MET A 18 1.17 15.25 15.10
CA MET A 18 0.82 15.34 13.68
C MET A 18 1.80 14.52 12.83
N PRO A 19 1.30 13.79 11.80
CA PRO A 19 2.16 13.12 10.84
C PRO A 19 3.08 14.12 10.15
N LYS A 20 4.33 13.71 9.98
CA LYS A 20 5.33 14.43 9.18
C LYS A 20 5.94 13.48 8.16
N GLU A 21 6.52 14.02 7.10
CA GLU A 21 7.11 13.22 6.02
C GLU A 21 8.13 12.20 6.52
N SER A 22 8.93 12.57 7.54
CA SER A 22 9.93 11.67 8.14
C SER A 22 9.34 10.44 8.85
N ASP A 23 8.03 10.41 9.08
CA ASP A 23 7.36 9.24 9.66
C ASP A 23 7.09 8.15 8.61
N PHE A 24 7.32 8.45 7.33
CA PHE A 24 7.07 7.57 6.20
C PHE A 24 8.31 7.39 5.35
N GLU A 25 8.28 6.37 4.50
CA GLU A 25 9.27 6.18 3.44
C GLU A 25 8.63 5.52 2.23
N ILE A 26 9.20 5.75 1.04
CA ILE A 26 8.78 5.08 -0.18
C ILE A 26 9.71 3.89 -0.41
N VAL A 27 9.14 2.70 -0.53
CA VAL A 27 9.88 1.45 -0.72
C VAL A 27 9.46 0.81 -2.04
N GLU A 28 10.44 0.36 -2.82
CA GLU A 28 10.22 -0.45 -4.01
C GLU A 28 10.15 -1.93 -3.63
N VAL A 29 9.05 -2.58 -3.99
CA VAL A 29 8.78 -3.97 -3.64
C VAL A 29 8.46 -4.76 -4.92
N PRO A 30 9.22 -5.81 -5.25
CA PRO A 30 8.86 -6.69 -6.34
C PRO A 30 7.57 -7.43 -5.98
N LEU A 31 6.60 -7.42 -6.88
CA LEU A 31 5.34 -8.12 -6.71
C LEU A 31 5.44 -9.51 -7.34
N ARG A 32 4.85 -10.49 -6.65
CA ARG A 32 4.59 -11.80 -7.24
C ARG A 32 3.40 -11.69 -8.20
N GLU A 33 3.37 -12.63 -9.13
CA GLU A 33 2.16 -12.87 -9.93
C GLU A 33 0.99 -13.29 -9.01
N PRO A 34 -0.26 -12.87 -9.31
CA PRO A 34 -1.44 -13.37 -8.60
C PRO A 34 -1.53 -14.90 -8.74
N VAL A 35 -1.93 -15.59 -7.68
CA VAL A 35 -2.22 -17.04 -7.72
C VAL A 35 -3.72 -17.28 -7.94
N ASP A 36 -4.14 -18.55 -7.91
CA ASP A 36 -5.55 -18.94 -8.05
C ASP A 36 -6.45 -18.19 -7.05
N GLY A 37 -7.54 -17.62 -7.55
CA GLY A 37 -8.47 -16.80 -6.77
C GLY A 37 -8.05 -15.33 -6.55
N GLU A 38 -6.93 -14.88 -7.12
CA GLU A 38 -6.40 -13.52 -6.89
C GLU A 38 -6.41 -12.63 -8.14
N VAL A 39 -6.44 -11.32 -7.88
CA VAL A 39 -6.26 -10.28 -8.89
C VAL A 39 -5.13 -9.34 -8.50
N LEU A 40 -4.39 -8.86 -9.49
CA LEU A 40 -3.41 -7.79 -9.32
C LEU A 40 -4.00 -6.47 -9.82
N VAL A 41 -4.01 -5.48 -8.94
CA VAL A 41 -4.59 -4.15 -9.21
C VAL A 41 -3.48 -3.10 -9.23
N GLN A 42 -3.43 -2.31 -10.30
CA GLN A 42 -2.68 -1.08 -10.34
C GLN A 42 -3.53 0.05 -9.75
N ASN A 43 -3.18 0.47 -8.52
CA ASN A 43 -3.84 1.61 -7.88
C ASN A 43 -3.50 2.89 -8.62
N LEU A 44 -4.51 3.57 -9.16
CA LEU A 44 -4.36 4.85 -9.88
C LEU A 44 -4.59 6.03 -8.94
N TYR A 45 -5.52 5.87 -8.00
CA TYR A 45 -5.87 6.87 -7.01
C TYR A 45 -6.00 6.22 -5.64
N THR A 46 -5.49 6.89 -4.62
CA THR A 46 -5.65 6.51 -3.21
C THR A 46 -6.29 7.67 -2.47
N SER A 47 -7.34 7.39 -1.71
CA SER A 47 -8.00 8.38 -0.85
C SER A 47 -7.12 8.66 0.37
N VAL A 48 -7.09 9.91 0.81
CA VAL A 48 -6.44 10.32 2.06
C VAL A 48 -7.51 10.86 2.98
N ASP A 49 -7.87 10.07 3.98
CA ASP A 49 -9.01 10.35 4.86
C ASP A 49 -8.58 10.47 6.32
N PRO A 50 -9.29 11.27 7.15
CA PRO A 50 -8.96 11.42 8.57
C PRO A 50 -8.90 10.09 9.36
N TYR A 51 -9.70 9.09 8.96
CA TYR A 51 -9.73 7.79 9.65
C TYR A 51 -8.37 7.06 9.59
N MET A 52 -7.56 7.33 8.56
CA MET A 52 -6.24 6.69 8.39
C MET A 52 -5.32 6.96 9.58
N ARG A 53 -5.51 8.09 10.29
CA ARG A 53 -4.76 8.42 11.51
C ARG A 53 -4.95 7.37 12.62
N GLY A 54 -6.13 6.77 12.70
CA GLY A 54 -6.43 5.67 13.60
C GLY A 54 -5.66 4.41 13.21
N GLY A 55 -5.72 4.05 11.92
CA GLY A 55 -4.98 2.91 11.37
C GLY A 55 -3.47 2.99 11.57
N MET A 56 -2.87 4.18 11.45
CA MET A 56 -1.44 4.39 11.70
C MET A 56 -1.02 4.09 13.16
N ARG A 57 -1.94 4.10 14.13
CA ARG A 57 -1.63 3.75 15.52
C ARG A 57 -1.41 2.25 15.69
N SER A 58 -2.16 1.43 14.96
CA SER A 58 -2.10 -0.04 15.02
C SER A 58 -1.24 -0.66 13.92
N ALA A 59 -0.90 0.09 12.87
CA ALA A 59 -0.07 -0.40 11.76
C ALA A 59 1.28 -0.93 12.24
N GLU A 60 1.84 -1.92 11.56
CA GLU A 60 3.20 -2.39 11.82
C GLU A 60 4.22 -1.42 11.18
N LEU A 61 5.39 -1.24 11.80
CA LEU A 61 6.46 -0.42 11.21
C LEU A 61 7.15 -1.17 10.07
N GLY A 62 7.59 -0.43 9.04
CA GLY A 62 8.22 -1.01 7.85
C GLY A 62 7.25 -1.79 6.95
N LYS A 63 5.95 -1.55 7.09
CA LYS A 63 4.90 -2.11 6.23
C LYS A 63 4.16 -1.00 5.47
N SER A 64 3.61 -1.37 4.32
CA SER A 64 2.75 -0.48 3.54
C SER A 64 1.55 -0.03 4.35
N LEU A 65 1.21 1.25 4.21
CA LEU A 65 -0.07 1.76 4.67
C LEU A 65 -1.21 1.22 3.80
N GLU A 66 -2.36 1.03 4.43
CA GLU A 66 -3.60 0.66 3.76
C GLU A 66 -4.54 1.86 3.66
N GLY A 67 -5.32 1.89 2.59
CA GLY A 67 -6.26 2.96 2.31
C GLY A 67 -7.22 2.56 1.21
N ARG A 68 -8.34 3.28 1.13
CA ARG A 68 -9.28 3.11 0.01
C ARG A 68 -8.62 3.61 -1.27
N CYS A 69 -8.74 2.84 -2.34
CA CYS A 69 -8.16 3.18 -3.63
C CYS A 69 -9.11 2.83 -4.78
N ALA A 70 -8.88 3.46 -5.92
CA ALA A 70 -9.46 3.10 -7.20
C ALA A 70 -8.33 2.75 -8.16
N GLY A 71 -8.46 1.61 -8.84
CA GLY A 71 -7.39 1.06 -9.68
C GLY A 71 -7.94 0.21 -10.81
N GLN A 72 -7.02 -0.25 -11.65
CA GLN A 72 -7.31 -1.13 -12.78
C GLN A 72 -6.77 -2.53 -12.50
N ILE A 73 -7.56 -3.56 -12.79
CA ILE A 73 -7.07 -4.94 -12.79
C ILE A 73 -6.11 -5.07 -13.96
N VAL A 74 -4.84 -5.38 -13.68
CA VAL A 74 -3.79 -5.57 -14.68
C VAL A 74 -3.50 -7.05 -14.92
N GLN A 75 -3.89 -7.91 -13.99
CA GLN A 75 -3.84 -9.37 -14.13
C GLN A 75 -4.88 -10.02 -13.21
N SER A 76 -5.46 -11.14 -13.65
CA SER A 76 -6.50 -11.87 -12.90
C SER A 76 -6.30 -13.38 -13.08
N ASN A 77 -6.36 -14.11 -11.98
CA ASN A 77 -6.42 -15.57 -11.92
C ASN A 77 -7.61 -16.00 -11.04
N SER A 78 -8.70 -15.23 -11.05
CA SER A 78 -9.82 -15.37 -10.11
C SER A 78 -11.09 -15.99 -10.71
N ASP A 79 -10.96 -16.81 -11.76
CA ASP A 79 -12.10 -17.46 -12.42
C ASP A 79 -12.89 -18.40 -11.48
#